data_AF-A0A9D5WMF1-F1
#
_entry.id   AF-A0A9D5WMF1-F1
#
_cell.length_a   1.000
_cell.length_b   1.000
_cell.length_c   1.000
_cell.angle_alpha   90.00
_cell.angle_beta   90.00
_cell.angle_gamma   90.00
#
_symmetry.space_group_name_H-M   'P 1'
#
loop_
_entity.id
_entity.type
_entity.pdbx_description
1 polymer ?
#
loop_
_entity_poly.entity_id
_entity_poly.type
_entity_poly.pdbx_seq_one_letter_code
_entity_poly.pdbx_strand_id
1 'polypeptide(L)'
;MLASAGLHLAARFSPKARLIIEGRKDTPLRLGRLDATRPVVWFHASSLGEFEQGRPLMEAVRRAHPEYQILLSFFSPSGYTVRQDYAGADVVVYLPSDRSSSVRRFLDLARPSKAIFIKYDFWPTMLYELRERGIPTYLISAIFRPDQLFFRPWGKWYLRLLTLFEHLYVQDEDSRQLLQRHGITAVSVAGDTRFDRVIEIASAAQEIPEAAALEGKVLVAGSTWPEDETILLPYFNRLSSEHKLIIAPHEIHEEHLQA
;
A
#
# COMPACT_ATOMS: atom_id res chain seq x y z
N MET A 1 3.16 10.40 21.50
CA MET A 1 3.78 9.79 22.71
C MET A 1 3.34 8.34 22.99
N LEU A 2 2.05 8.01 22.98
CA LEU A 2 1.52 6.67 23.33
C LEU A 2 1.96 5.52 22.39
N ALA A 3 2.02 5.75 21.06
CA ALA A 3 2.35 4.69 20.09
C ALA A 3 3.79 4.15 20.22
N SER A 4 4.76 5.01 20.54
CA SER A 4 6.17 4.60 20.66
C SER A 4 6.49 3.96 22.01
N ALA A 5 5.88 4.42 23.11
CA ALA A 5 6.00 3.76 24.41
C ALA A 5 5.31 2.38 24.39
N GLY A 6 4.12 2.29 23.77
CA GLY A 6 3.40 1.04 23.54
C GLY A 6 4.18 0.05 22.67
N LEU A 7 4.92 0.52 21.66
CA LEU A 7 5.72 -0.35 20.80
C LEU A 7 6.93 -0.97 21.54
N HIS A 8 7.62 -0.21 22.40
CA HIS A 8 8.74 -0.76 23.19
C HIS A 8 8.26 -1.74 24.27
N LEU A 9 7.11 -1.49 24.90
CA LEU A 9 6.44 -2.43 25.81
C LEU A 9 5.96 -3.69 25.06
N ALA A 10 5.34 -3.52 23.89
CA ALA A 10 4.89 -4.62 23.04
C ALA A 10 6.06 -5.44 22.48
N ALA A 11 7.22 -4.84 22.19
CA ALA A 11 8.41 -5.55 21.71
C ALA A 11 8.94 -6.60 22.69
N ARG A 12 8.64 -6.47 23.98
CA ARG A 12 8.99 -7.50 24.96
C ARG A 12 8.22 -8.80 24.71
N PHE A 13 7.02 -8.71 24.14
CA PHE A 13 6.07 -9.81 23.94
C PHE A 13 5.69 -10.09 22.47
N SER A 14 6.11 -9.24 21.52
CA SER A 14 5.75 -9.32 20.11
C SER A 14 6.99 -9.33 19.21
N PRO A 15 7.27 -10.43 18.49
CA PRO A 15 8.35 -10.50 17.50
C PRO A 15 8.26 -9.39 16.44
N LYS A 16 7.04 -9.02 16.02
CA LYS A 16 6.80 -7.94 15.05
C LYS A 16 7.32 -6.59 15.55
N ALA A 17 7.10 -6.26 16.81
CA ALA A 17 7.57 -4.99 17.37
C ALA A 17 9.09 -4.93 17.52
N ARG A 18 9.78 -6.08 17.73
CA ARG A 18 11.25 -6.16 17.71
C ARG A 18 11.80 -5.88 16.32
N LEU A 19 11.23 -6.50 15.28
CA LEU A 19 11.62 -6.27 13.88
C LEU A 19 11.54 -4.79 13.49
N ILE A 20 10.48 -4.08 13.92
CA ILE A 20 10.33 -2.64 13.66
C ILE A 20 11.46 -1.85 14.35
N ILE A 21 11.75 -2.14 15.62
CA ILE A 21 12.78 -1.40 16.38
C ILE A 21 14.17 -1.65 15.78
N GLU A 22 14.47 -2.90 15.45
CA GLU A 22 15.75 -3.29 14.90
C GLU A 22 15.96 -2.71 13.50
N GLY A 23 14.99 -2.87 12.59
CA GLY A 23 15.08 -2.31 11.25
C GLY A 23 15.14 -0.78 11.20
N ARG A 24 14.59 -0.09 12.21
CA ARG A 24 14.73 1.38 12.33
C ARG A 24 16.15 1.83 12.64
N LYS A 25 17.03 0.97 13.15
CA LYS A 25 18.43 1.33 13.44
C LYS A 25 19.20 1.63 12.15
N ASP A 26 18.86 0.95 11.06
CA ASP A 26 19.52 1.12 9.76
C ASP A 26 18.96 2.29 8.95
N THR A 27 17.81 2.86 9.36
CA THR A 27 17.15 3.95 8.63
C THR A 27 18.10 5.13 8.32
N PRO A 28 18.89 5.67 9.27
CA PRO A 28 19.80 6.78 8.96
C PRO A 28 20.86 6.43 7.92
N LEU A 29 21.43 5.21 7.99
CA LEU A 29 22.44 4.75 7.03
C LEU A 29 21.84 4.58 5.64
N ARG A 30 20.64 3.99 5.55
CA ARG A 30 19.92 3.81 4.29
C ARG A 30 19.52 5.15 3.66
N LEU A 31 19.03 6.10 4.44
CA LEU A 31 18.72 7.45 3.97
C LEU A 31 19.96 8.21 3.47
N GLY A 32 21.13 7.94 4.05
CA GLY A 32 22.40 8.51 3.59
C GLY A 32 22.84 8.06 2.19
N ARG A 33 22.15 7.08 1.57
CA ARG A 33 22.37 6.67 0.17
C ARG A 33 21.65 7.56 -0.83
N LEU A 34 20.72 8.41 -0.39
CA LEU A 34 20.04 9.37 -1.26
C LEU A 34 21.04 10.42 -1.73
N ASP A 35 21.07 10.67 -3.04
CA ASP A 35 21.83 11.75 -3.65
C ASP A 35 21.18 13.10 -3.28
N ALA A 36 21.89 13.93 -2.52
CA ALA A 36 21.39 15.22 -2.07
C ALA A 36 21.14 16.24 -3.19
N THR A 37 21.63 15.97 -4.41
CA THR A 37 21.44 16.85 -5.59
C THR A 37 20.16 16.54 -6.37
N ARG A 38 19.53 15.38 -6.11
CA ARG A 38 18.35 14.92 -6.83
C ARG A 38 17.09 15.02 -5.97
N PRO A 39 15.94 15.44 -6.52
CA PRO A 39 14.72 15.58 -5.73
C PRO A 39 14.22 14.21 -5.28
N VAL A 40 13.74 14.12 -4.05
CA VAL A 40 13.19 12.88 -3.49
C VAL A 40 11.66 12.95 -3.47
N VAL A 41 10.99 11.95 -4.02
CA VAL A 41 9.55 11.72 -3.83
C VAL A 41 9.41 10.59 -2.82
N TRP A 42 8.84 10.92 -1.66
CA TRP A 42 8.67 9.95 -0.58
C TRP A 42 7.28 9.32 -0.63
N PHE A 43 7.23 8.00 -0.75
CA PHE A 43 6.03 7.19 -0.61
C PHE A 43 6.01 6.47 0.75
N HIS A 44 4.85 6.47 1.40
CA HIS A 44 4.63 5.75 2.63
C HIS A 44 3.47 4.75 2.50
N ALA A 45 3.78 3.48 2.76
CA ALA A 45 2.83 2.39 2.84
C ALA A 45 2.82 1.80 4.27
N SER A 46 1.65 1.67 4.89
CA SER A 46 1.57 1.09 6.24
C SER A 46 1.90 -0.41 6.25
N SER A 47 1.55 -1.13 5.16
CA SER A 47 1.75 -2.57 5.00
C SER A 47 1.96 -2.97 3.53
N LEU A 48 2.06 -4.28 3.25
CA LEU A 48 2.15 -4.81 1.88
C LEU A 48 0.92 -4.46 1.03
N GLY A 49 -0.29 -4.49 1.62
CA GLY A 49 -1.53 -4.18 0.89
C GLY A 49 -1.56 -2.74 0.39
N GLU A 50 -1.22 -1.79 1.25
CA GLU A 50 -1.08 -0.37 0.89
C GLU A 50 0.07 -0.17 -0.11
N PHE A 51 1.17 -0.91 -0.01
CA PHE A 51 2.23 -0.85 -1.01
C PHE A 51 1.74 -1.23 -2.41
N GLU A 52 0.98 -2.32 -2.56
CA GLU A 52 0.45 -2.72 -3.86
C GLU A 52 -0.52 -1.68 -4.44
N GLN A 53 -1.19 -0.88 -3.59
CA GLN A 53 -1.97 0.28 -4.05
C GLN A 53 -1.06 1.43 -4.52
N GLY A 54 0.02 1.75 -3.82
CA GLY A 54 0.92 2.83 -4.24
C GLY A 54 1.87 2.46 -5.38
N ARG A 55 2.07 1.17 -5.62
CA ARG A 55 3.07 0.66 -6.56
C ARG A 55 2.88 1.14 -8.00
N PRO A 56 1.68 1.08 -8.61
CA PRO A 56 1.47 1.60 -9.96
C PRO A 56 1.89 3.07 -10.10
N LEU A 57 1.58 3.90 -9.10
CA LEU A 57 2.00 5.31 -9.11
C LEU A 57 3.52 5.47 -8.97
N MET A 58 4.17 4.70 -8.11
CA MET A 58 5.64 4.72 -8.00
C MET A 58 6.31 4.34 -9.33
N GLU A 59 5.82 3.29 -9.99
CA GLU A 59 6.35 2.86 -11.28
C GLU A 59 6.08 3.91 -12.38
N ALA A 60 4.90 4.53 -12.38
CA ALA A 60 4.59 5.64 -13.30
C ALA A 60 5.49 6.86 -13.06
N VAL A 61 5.71 7.25 -11.81
CA VAL A 61 6.64 8.34 -11.44
C VAL A 61 8.05 8.02 -11.89
N ARG A 62 8.53 6.78 -11.69
CA ARG A 62 9.87 6.38 -12.16
C ARG A 62 10.03 6.53 -13.66
N ARG A 63 9.00 6.14 -14.44
CA ARG A 63 9.00 6.25 -15.90
C ARG A 63 8.93 7.70 -16.38
N ALA A 64 8.06 8.50 -15.77
CA ALA A 64 7.80 9.87 -16.19
C ALA A 64 8.86 10.88 -15.69
N HIS A 65 9.46 10.60 -14.54
CA HIS A 65 10.40 11.48 -13.84
C HIS A 65 11.66 10.72 -13.37
N PRO A 66 12.52 10.25 -14.30
CA PRO A 66 13.73 9.53 -13.96
C PRO A 66 14.74 10.36 -13.13
N GLU A 67 14.63 11.69 -13.16
CA GLU A 67 15.42 12.61 -12.34
C GLU A 67 15.15 12.45 -10.84
N TYR A 68 13.93 12.05 -10.46
CA TYR A 68 13.56 11.86 -9.07
C TYR A 68 14.14 10.57 -8.49
N GLN A 69 14.47 10.65 -7.20
CA GLN A 69 14.69 9.48 -6.36
C GLN A 69 13.39 9.11 -5.64
N ILE A 70 13.12 7.83 -5.51
CA ILE A 70 11.97 7.30 -4.80
C ILE A 70 12.45 6.76 -3.45
N LEU A 71 11.95 7.38 -2.39
CA LEU A 71 12.06 6.86 -1.03
C LEU A 71 10.77 6.12 -0.70
N LEU A 72 10.86 4.87 -0.27
CA LEU A 72 9.73 4.07 0.21
C LEU A 72 9.87 3.79 1.70
N SER A 73 8.84 4.08 2.48
CA SER A 73 8.82 3.72 3.90
C SER A 73 7.67 2.82 4.27
N PHE A 74 7.94 1.89 5.19
CA PHE A 74 6.95 0.97 5.76
C PHE A 74 6.76 1.18 7.25
N PHE A 75 5.53 1.05 7.75
CA PHE A 75 5.28 0.94 9.19
C PHE A 75 5.37 -0.52 9.68
N SER A 76 4.65 -1.42 9.00
CA SER A 76 4.55 -2.83 9.38
C SER A 76 5.69 -3.69 8.82
N PRO A 77 6.21 -4.68 9.59
CA PRO A 77 7.11 -5.70 9.08
C PRO A 77 6.55 -6.46 7.88
N SER A 78 5.24 -6.69 7.83
CA SER A 78 4.62 -7.44 6.72
C SER A 78 4.84 -6.81 5.35
N GLY A 79 4.96 -5.48 5.27
CA GLY A 79 5.36 -4.79 4.04
C GLY A 79 6.87 -4.77 3.89
N TYR A 80 7.58 -4.33 4.93
CA TYR A 80 9.02 -4.13 4.87
C TYR A 80 9.79 -5.42 4.55
N THR A 81 9.56 -6.51 5.27
CA THR A 81 10.37 -7.74 5.09
C THR A 81 10.23 -8.34 3.70
N VAL A 82 9.07 -8.14 3.07
CA VAL A 82 8.76 -8.62 1.72
C VAL A 82 9.32 -7.69 0.63
N ARG A 83 9.41 -6.38 0.90
CA ARG A 83 9.71 -5.34 -0.11
C ARG A 83 10.92 -4.45 0.21
N GLN A 84 11.75 -4.80 1.20
CA GLN A 84 12.94 -4.03 1.58
C GLN A 84 13.98 -3.86 0.47
N ASP A 85 13.94 -4.74 -0.54
CA ASP A 85 14.81 -4.73 -1.72
C ASP A 85 14.00 -4.45 -3.01
N TYR A 86 12.86 -3.76 -2.89
CA TYR A 86 12.03 -3.40 -4.04
C TYR A 86 12.79 -2.49 -5.01
N ALA A 87 13.11 -3.02 -6.19
CA ALA A 87 13.91 -2.34 -7.23
C ALA A 87 13.29 -1.02 -7.75
N GLY A 88 11.99 -0.80 -7.56
CA GLY A 88 11.34 0.46 -7.96
C GLY A 88 11.67 1.65 -7.06
N ALA A 89 12.24 1.42 -5.87
CA ALA A 89 12.65 2.47 -4.94
C ALA A 89 14.18 2.54 -4.82
N ASP A 90 14.74 3.74 -4.74
CA ASP A 90 16.19 3.92 -4.51
C ASP A 90 16.56 3.58 -3.07
N VAL A 91 15.66 3.90 -2.13
CA VAL A 91 15.84 3.61 -0.71
C VAL A 91 14.53 3.10 -0.11
N VAL A 92 14.61 1.98 0.63
CA VAL A 92 13.50 1.44 1.41
C VAL A 92 13.87 1.41 2.89
N VAL A 93 13.01 1.98 3.75
CA VAL A 93 13.25 2.10 5.21
C VAL A 93 11.98 1.83 6.03
N TYR A 94 12.13 1.68 7.34
CA TYR A 94 10.99 1.82 8.25
C TYR A 94 10.67 3.29 8.49
N LEU A 95 9.38 3.61 8.58
CA LEU A 95 8.89 4.90 9.05
C LEU A 95 9.40 5.16 10.49
N PRO A 96 9.87 6.38 10.83
CA PRO A 96 10.27 6.70 12.19
C PRO A 96 9.10 6.62 13.18
N SER A 97 9.40 6.70 14.47
CA SER A 97 8.36 6.94 15.46
C SER A 97 7.81 8.37 15.33
N ASP A 98 6.51 8.56 15.61
CA ASP A 98 5.84 9.87 15.58
C ASP A 98 6.15 10.69 16.84
N ARG A 99 7.44 10.97 17.03
CA ARG A 99 8.00 11.90 18.01
C ARG A 99 8.72 12.98 17.23
N SER A 100 8.60 14.24 17.64
CA SER A 100 9.16 15.37 16.89
C SER A 100 10.65 15.22 16.57
N SER A 101 11.47 14.73 17.51
CA SER A 101 12.89 14.49 17.25
C SER A 101 13.16 13.41 16.20
N SER A 102 12.43 12.31 16.24
CA SER A 102 12.54 11.21 15.26
C SER A 102 12.08 11.66 13.88
N VAL A 103 10.95 12.36 13.81
CA VAL A 103 10.36 12.89 12.57
C VAL A 103 11.28 13.92 11.94
N ARG A 104 11.76 14.91 12.71
CA ARG A 104 12.70 15.93 12.22
C ARG A 104 13.96 15.30 11.66
N ARG A 105 14.59 14.40 12.44
CA ARG A 105 15.78 13.68 11.99
C ARG A 105 15.54 12.90 10.68
N PHE A 106 14.39 12.25 10.56
CA PHE A 106 14.02 11.54 9.33
C PHE A 106 13.89 12.51 8.16
N LEU A 107 13.15 13.60 8.30
CA LEU A 107 12.93 14.59 7.25
C LEU A 107 14.20 15.38 6.90
N ASP A 108 15.11 15.60 7.86
CA ASP A 108 16.41 16.24 7.63
C ASP A 108 17.34 15.38 6.77
N LEU A 109 17.27 14.05 6.95
CA LEU A 109 18.05 13.10 6.16
C LEU A 109 17.40 12.82 4.80
N ALA A 110 16.08 12.63 4.77
CA ALA A 110 15.34 12.28 3.57
C ALA A 110 15.15 13.46 2.60
N ARG A 111 15.05 14.69 3.13
CA ARG A 111 14.79 15.94 2.40
C ARG A 111 13.78 15.80 1.25
N PRO A 112 12.57 15.24 1.51
CA PRO A 112 11.63 14.97 0.43
C PRO A 112 11.11 16.28 -0.17
N SER A 113 11.04 16.29 -1.49
CA SER A 113 10.40 17.36 -2.27
C SER A 113 8.87 17.22 -2.31
N LYS A 114 8.36 15.99 -2.14
CA LYS A 114 6.94 15.63 -2.05
C LYS A 114 6.79 14.40 -1.16
N ALA A 115 5.67 14.29 -0.44
CA ALA A 115 5.32 13.13 0.35
C ALA A 115 3.96 12.57 -0.09
N ILE A 116 3.85 11.25 -0.23
CA ILE A 116 2.65 10.54 -0.70
C ILE A 116 2.33 9.45 0.32
N PHE A 117 1.21 9.60 0.99
CA PHE A 117 0.68 8.61 1.93
C PHE A 117 -0.37 7.76 1.23
N ILE A 118 -0.31 6.45 1.43
CA ILE A 118 -1.22 5.53 0.78
C ILE A 118 -2.29 5.10 1.76
N LYS A 119 -3.55 5.39 1.41
CA LYS A 119 -4.76 5.00 2.12
C LYS A 119 -4.91 5.63 3.51
N TYR A 120 -4.95 4.84 4.59
CA TYR A 120 -5.26 5.32 5.94
C TYR A 120 -4.04 5.21 6.86
N ASP A 121 -3.06 6.10 6.70
CA ASP A 121 -1.96 6.15 7.65
C ASP A 121 -1.64 7.59 8.06
N PHE A 122 -2.25 8.02 9.17
CA PHE A 122 -2.19 9.41 9.63
C PHE A 122 -1.29 9.52 10.85
N TRP A 123 -0.17 10.21 10.66
CA TRP A 123 0.86 10.43 11.66
C TRP A 123 0.90 11.92 12.03
N PRO A 124 0.25 12.35 13.13
CA PRO A 124 0.05 13.77 13.41
C PRO A 124 1.35 14.56 13.41
N THR A 125 2.38 14.08 14.12
CA THR A 125 3.64 14.80 14.22
C THR A 125 4.33 14.91 12.86
N MET A 126 4.35 13.81 12.10
CA MET A 126 4.85 13.79 10.72
C MET A 126 4.14 14.81 9.82
N LEU A 127 2.80 14.81 9.82
CA LEU A 127 2.02 15.70 8.95
C LEU A 127 2.20 17.18 9.32
N TYR A 128 2.28 17.51 10.61
CA TYR A 128 2.59 18.88 11.03
C TYR A 128 3.99 19.30 10.59
N GLU A 129 5.01 18.45 10.76
CA GLU A 129 6.39 18.77 10.37
C GLU A 129 6.56 18.88 8.85
N LEU A 130 5.85 18.05 8.06
CA LEU A 130 5.80 18.19 6.60
C LEU A 130 5.21 19.55 6.20
N ARG A 131 4.09 19.95 6.83
CA ARG A 131 3.44 21.24 6.57
C ARG A 131 4.30 22.42 7.00
N GLU A 132 4.94 22.36 8.17
CA GLU A 132 5.86 23.41 8.64
C GLU A 132 7.05 23.61 7.70
N ARG A 133 7.52 22.53 7.06
CA ARG A 133 8.59 22.57 6.06
C ARG A 133 8.11 22.95 4.65
N GLY A 134 6.80 23.17 4.47
CA GLY A 134 6.21 23.48 3.17
C GLY A 134 6.34 22.35 2.15
N ILE A 135 6.41 21.09 2.60
CA ILE A 135 6.54 19.93 1.71
C ILE A 135 5.14 19.50 1.25
N PRO A 136 4.84 19.57 -0.06
CA PRO A 136 3.57 19.11 -0.61
C PRO A 136 3.31 17.65 -0.23
N THR A 137 2.16 17.43 0.41
CA THR A 137 1.80 16.12 0.98
C THR A 137 0.46 15.68 0.41
N TYR A 138 0.43 14.47 -0.16
CA TYR A 138 -0.74 13.92 -0.85
C TYR A 138 -1.21 12.62 -0.18
N LEU A 139 -2.51 12.39 -0.21
CA LEU A 139 -3.11 11.11 0.19
C LEU A 139 -3.68 10.44 -1.06
N ILE A 140 -3.35 9.18 -1.31
CA ILE A 140 -3.88 8.43 -2.47
C ILE A 140 -4.65 7.19 -2.06
N SER A 141 -5.51 6.72 -2.97
CA SER A 141 -6.33 5.51 -2.80
C SER A 141 -7.15 5.53 -1.51
N ALA A 142 -7.53 6.73 -1.03
CA ALA A 142 -8.31 6.90 0.17
C ALA A 142 -9.79 6.60 -0.10
N ILE A 143 -10.46 5.96 0.85
CA ILE A 143 -11.91 5.81 0.85
C ILE A 143 -12.40 6.39 2.18
N PHE A 144 -13.62 6.89 2.29
CA PHE A 144 -14.11 7.46 3.55
C PHE A 144 -15.53 6.98 3.81
N ARG A 145 -15.81 6.63 5.07
CA ARG A 145 -17.11 6.12 5.51
C ARG A 145 -17.62 6.92 6.70
N PRO A 146 -18.94 7.20 6.80
CA PRO A 146 -19.49 8.07 7.83
C PRO A 146 -19.23 7.61 9.27
N ASP A 147 -18.98 6.32 9.50
CA ASP A 147 -18.76 5.72 10.82
C ASP A 147 -17.31 5.86 11.33
N GLN A 148 -16.38 6.29 10.47
CA GLN A 148 -14.97 6.47 10.82
C GLN A 148 -14.76 7.56 11.88
N LEU A 149 -13.65 7.45 12.61
CA LEU A 149 -13.29 8.37 13.69
C LEU A 149 -13.35 9.85 13.26
N PHE A 150 -12.96 10.17 12.01
CA PHE A 150 -12.98 11.53 11.45
C PHE A 150 -14.33 12.23 11.60
N PHE A 151 -15.42 11.50 11.44
CA PHE A 151 -16.77 12.05 11.32
C PHE A 151 -17.60 11.85 12.60
N ARG A 152 -17.01 11.26 13.65
CA ARG A 152 -17.62 11.21 14.98
C ARG A 152 -17.58 12.60 15.63
N PRO A 153 -18.51 12.94 16.53
CA PRO A 153 -18.53 14.25 17.21
C PRO A 153 -17.22 14.61 17.93
N TRP A 154 -16.54 13.61 18.52
CA TRP A 154 -15.24 13.76 19.19
C TRP A 154 -14.04 13.63 18.23
N GLY A 155 -14.28 13.41 16.94
CA GLY A 155 -13.30 13.19 15.89
C GLY A 155 -12.75 14.46 15.23
N LYS A 156 -13.25 15.64 15.60
CA LYS A 156 -12.92 16.91 14.93
C LYS A 156 -11.42 17.19 14.86
N TRP A 157 -10.66 16.82 15.89
CA TRP A 157 -9.20 17.00 15.89
C TRP A 157 -8.52 16.08 14.86
N TYR A 158 -9.05 14.88 14.64
CA TYR A 158 -8.53 13.91 13.69
C TYR A 158 -8.89 14.30 12.24
N LEU A 159 -10.11 14.83 12.03
CA LEU A 159 -10.52 15.45 10.76
C LEU A 159 -9.58 16.57 10.32
N ARG A 160 -9.07 17.38 11.25
CA ARG A 160 -8.09 18.44 10.92
C ARG A 160 -6.78 17.91 10.37
N LEU A 161 -6.43 16.63 10.58
CA LEU A 161 -5.24 16.06 9.93
C LEU A 161 -5.42 15.99 8.41
N LEU A 162 -6.65 15.85 7.92
CA LEU A 162 -6.93 15.84 6.48
C LEU A 162 -6.61 17.19 5.83
N THR A 163 -6.68 18.31 6.58
CA THR A 163 -6.33 19.64 6.05
C THR A 163 -4.82 19.90 6.01
N LEU A 164 -4.00 18.96 6.50
CA LEU A 164 -2.54 19.01 6.39
C LEU A 164 -2.04 18.47 5.05
N PHE A 165 -2.90 17.73 4.32
CA PHE A 165 -2.62 17.33 2.95
C PHE A 165 -2.92 18.49 2.01
N GLU A 166 -2.07 18.64 1.00
CA GLU A 166 -2.29 19.56 -0.10
C GLU A 166 -3.47 19.10 -0.97
N HIS A 167 -3.56 17.80 -1.22
CA HIS A 167 -4.68 17.20 -1.96
C HIS A 167 -4.93 15.74 -1.56
N LEU A 168 -6.20 15.34 -1.60
CA LEU A 168 -6.64 13.98 -1.33
C LEU A 168 -7.21 13.35 -2.60
N TYR A 169 -6.66 12.21 -3.01
CA TYR A 169 -7.17 11.39 -4.10
C TYR A 169 -7.96 10.22 -3.53
N VAL A 170 -9.28 10.26 -3.74
CA VAL A 170 -10.22 9.26 -3.21
C VAL A 170 -10.66 8.26 -4.27
N GLN A 171 -11.12 7.10 -3.83
CA GLN A 171 -11.53 6.01 -4.71
C GLN A 171 -12.91 6.24 -5.34
N ASP A 172 -13.81 6.93 -4.65
CA ASP A 172 -15.20 7.07 -5.06
C ASP A 172 -15.79 8.45 -4.75
N GLU A 173 -16.92 8.71 -5.39
CA GLU A 173 -17.67 9.95 -5.29
C GLU A 173 -18.32 10.11 -3.90
N ASP A 174 -18.72 9.02 -3.26
CA ASP A 174 -19.29 9.02 -1.90
C ASP A 174 -18.28 9.59 -0.88
N SER A 175 -17.01 9.20 -0.98
CA SER A 175 -15.92 9.71 -0.18
C SER A 175 -15.72 11.21 -0.41
N ARG A 176 -15.74 11.66 -1.67
CA ARG A 176 -15.62 13.09 -2.02
C ARG A 176 -16.74 13.91 -1.39
N GLN A 177 -17.98 13.46 -1.54
CA GLN A 177 -19.16 14.13 -0.98
C GLN A 177 -19.16 14.12 0.54
N LEU A 178 -18.71 13.03 1.17
CA LEU A 178 -18.58 12.95 2.63
C LEU A 178 -17.54 13.95 3.16
N LEU A 179 -16.39 14.03 2.52
CA LEU A 179 -15.34 15.01 2.86
C LEU A 179 -15.82 16.45 2.65
N GLN A 180 -16.50 16.74 1.53
CA GLN A 180 -17.03 18.06 1.22
C GLN A 180 -18.05 18.53 2.28
N ARG A 181 -18.95 17.65 2.75
CA ARG A 181 -19.88 17.93 3.85
C ARG A 181 -19.18 18.31 5.16
N HIS A 182 -17.93 17.91 5.32
CA HIS A 182 -17.10 18.22 6.48
C HIS A 182 -16.07 19.32 6.21
N GLY A 183 -16.21 20.06 5.10
CA GLY A 183 -15.37 21.21 4.76
C GLY A 183 -14.01 20.88 4.15
N ILE A 184 -13.77 19.62 3.75
CA ILE A 184 -12.54 19.20 3.06
C ILE A 184 -12.81 19.22 1.55
N THR A 185 -12.20 20.15 0.83
CA THR A 185 -12.53 20.44 -0.58
C THR A 185 -11.41 20.17 -1.58
N ALA A 186 -10.16 20.09 -1.13
CA ALA A 186 -9.01 19.70 -1.95
C ALA A 186 -9.01 18.19 -2.19
N VAL A 187 -9.99 17.72 -2.95
CA VAL A 187 -10.30 16.30 -3.15
C VAL A 187 -10.62 16.03 -4.62
N SER A 188 -10.04 14.96 -5.18
CA SER A 188 -10.39 14.43 -6.51
C SER A 188 -10.68 12.94 -6.43
N VAL A 189 -11.63 12.47 -7.23
CA VAL A 189 -11.86 11.03 -7.41
C VAL A 189 -10.85 10.51 -8.44
N ALA A 190 -10.04 9.54 -8.05
CA ALA A 190 -9.01 8.92 -8.88
C ALA A 190 -9.17 7.40 -9.02
N GLY A 191 -10.12 6.79 -8.30
CA GLY A 191 -10.32 5.33 -8.32
C GLY A 191 -9.34 4.57 -7.43
N ASP A 192 -9.36 3.24 -7.55
CA ASP A 192 -8.40 2.35 -6.88
C ASP A 192 -7.33 1.91 -7.88
N THR A 193 -6.09 2.26 -7.59
CA THR A 193 -4.92 1.97 -8.43
C THR A 193 -4.65 0.48 -8.64
N ARG A 194 -5.25 -0.40 -7.84
CA ARG A 194 -5.17 -1.85 -8.08
C ARG A 194 -5.86 -2.24 -9.39
N PHE A 195 -6.84 -1.49 -9.86
CA PHE A 195 -7.46 -1.73 -11.17
C PHE A 195 -6.49 -1.45 -12.32
N ASP A 196 -5.64 -0.42 -12.21
CA ASP A 196 -4.59 -0.17 -13.20
C ASP A 196 -3.69 -1.40 -13.33
N ARG A 197 -3.32 -2.00 -12.19
CA ARG A 197 -2.50 -3.21 -12.18
C ARG A 197 -3.19 -4.41 -12.82
N VAL A 198 -4.48 -4.60 -12.56
CA VAL A 198 -5.27 -5.65 -13.21
C VAL A 198 -5.31 -5.44 -14.72
N ILE A 199 -5.51 -4.21 -15.18
CA ILE A 199 -5.50 -3.86 -16.61
C ILE A 199 -4.13 -4.12 -17.23
N GLU A 200 -3.04 -3.70 -16.57
CA GLU A 200 -1.67 -3.97 -17.04
C GLU A 200 -1.42 -5.47 -17.19
N ILE A 201 -1.75 -6.27 -16.16
CA ILE A 201 -1.56 -7.73 -16.19
C ILE A 201 -2.40 -8.35 -17.31
N ALA A 202 -3.66 -7.96 -17.45
CA ALA A 202 -4.54 -8.46 -18.49
C ALA A 202 -4.04 -8.09 -19.90
N SER A 203 -3.50 -6.87 -20.07
CA SER A 203 -2.95 -6.40 -21.34
C SER A 203 -1.64 -7.10 -21.75
N ALA A 204 -0.90 -7.60 -20.76
CA ALA A 204 0.33 -8.37 -20.95
C ALA A 204 0.11 -9.88 -20.87
N ALA A 205 -1.15 -10.33 -20.83
CA ALA A 205 -1.49 -11.74 -20.72
C ALA A 205 -0.92 -12.51 -21.91
N GLN A 206 -0.15 -13.55 -21.60
CA GLN A 206 0.32 -14.50 -22.61
C GLN A 206 -0.78 -15.51 -22.89
N GLU A 207 -0.86 -15.93 -24.14
CA GLU A 207 -1.70 -17.07 -24.51
C GLU A 207 -1.16 -18.33 -23.82
N ILE A 208 -2.05 -19.09 -23.19
CA ILE A 208 -1.74 -20.39 -22.59
C ILE A 208 -2.28 -21.43 -23.58
N PRO A 209 -1.44 -22.06 -24.42
CA PRO A 209 -1.91 -22.93 -25.49
C PRO A 209 -2.81 -24.06 -25.01
N GLU A 210 -2.53 -24.63 -23.84
CA GLU A 210 -3.33 -25.68 -23.21
C GLU A 210 -4.73 -25.19 -22.84
N ALA A 211 -4.85 -23.94 -22.38
CA ALA A 211 -6.14 -23.32 -22.10
C ALA A 211 -6.88 -22.94 -23.40
N ALA A 212 -6.16 -22.45 -24.42
CA ALA A 212 -6.71 -22.07 -25.72
C ALA A 212 -7.20 -23.29 -26.53
N ALA A 213 -6.61 -24.47 -26.32
CA ALA A 213 -7.01 -25.72 -26.95
C ALA A 213 -8.30 -26.32 -26.38
N LEU A 214 -8.83 -25.80 -25.26
CA LEU A 214 -10.07 -26.29 -24.67
C LEU A 214 -11.28 -25.80 -25.47
N GLU A 215 -12.06 -26.75 -25.98
CA GLU A 215 -13.34 -26.48 -26.62
C GLU A 215 -14.50 -26.48 -25.59
N GLY A 216 -15.48 -25.60 -25.81
CA GLY A 216 -16.69 -25.50 -24.98
C GLY A 216 -16.70 -24.33 -24.00
N LYS A 217 -17.48 -24.45 -22.93
CA LYS A 217 -17.59 -23.44 -21.86
C LYS A 217 -16.53 -23.70 -20.80
N VAL A 218 -15.54 -22.82 -20.72
CA VAL A 218 -14.43 -22.94 -19.76
C VAL A 218 -14.68 -22.05 -18.55
N LEU A 219 -14.62 -22.63 -17.35
CA LEU A 219 -14.48 -21.88 -16.09
C LEU A 219 -13.02 -21.93 -15.65
N VAL A 220 -12.47 -20.78 -15.27
CA VAL A 220 -11.14 -20.68 -14.65
C VAL A 220 -11.34 -20.35 -13.16
N ALA A 221 -10.96 -21.28 -12.29
CA ALA A 221 -10.94 -21.10 -10.86
C ALA A 221 -9.50 -20.79 -10.42
N GLY A 222 -9.19 -19.49 -10.27
CA GLY A 222 -7.87 -19.02 -9.88
C GLY A 222 -7.75 -18.78 -8.38
N SER A 223 -6.59 -19.10 -7.81
CA SER A 223 -6.30 -19.03 -6.37
C SER A 223 -7.24 -19.87 -5.51
N THR A 224 -7.59 -21.08 -5.97
CA THR A 224 -8.42 -22.00 -5.20
C THR A 224 -7.69 -22.56 -3.98
N TRP A 225 -8.44 -22.78 -2.91
CA TRP A 225 -8.03 -23.60 -1.77
C TRP A 225 -8.67 -24.99 -1.85
N PRO A 226 -8.14 -25.99 -1.13
CA PRO A 226 -8.74 -27.34 -1.10
C PRO A 226 -10.25 -27.33 -0.81
N GLU A 227 -10.71 -26.42 0.05
CA GLU A 227 -12.13 -26.24 0.36
C GLU A 227 -12.96 -25.79 -0.85
N ASP A 228 -12.42 -24.92 -1.72
CA ASP A 228 -13.08 -24.53 -2.97
C ASP A 228 -13.18 -25.73 -3.91
N GLU A 229 -12.10 -26.50 -4.02
CA GLU A 229 -11.98 -27.66 -4.91
C GLU A 229 -12.92 -28.80 -4.51
N THR A 230 -13.14 -29.00 -3.20
CA THR A 230 -14.13 -29.99 -2.70
C THR A 230 -15.55 -29.71 -3.17
N ILE A 231 -15.86 -28.47 -3.55
CA ILE A 231 -17.15 -28.06 -4.10
C ILE A 231 -17.12 -28.09 -5.62
N LEU A 232 -16.07 -27.52 -6.23
CA LEU A 232 -15.95 -27.36 -7.67
C LEU A 232 -15.80 -28.71 -8.38
N LEU A 233 -14.95 -29.61 -7.89
CA LEU A 233 -14.65 -30.89 -8.55
C LEU A 233 -15.89 -31.79 -8.66
N PRO A 234 -16.65 -32.08 -7.58
CA PRO A 234 -17.85 -32.92 -7.70
C PRO A 234 -18.94 -32.29 -8.56
N TYR A 235 -19.03 -30.96 -8.60
CA TYR A 235 -19.97 -30.25 -9.45
C TYR A 235 -19.61 -30.42 -10.93
N PHE A 236 -18.36 -30.13 -11.31
CA PHE A 236 -17.90 -30.25 -12.70
C PHE A 236 -17.85 -31.69 -13.20
N ASN A 237 -17.55 -32.66 -12.33
CA ASN A 237 -17.59 -34.09 -12.69
C ASN A 237 -19.00 -34.60 -13.04
N ARG A 238 -20.07 -33.83 -12.71
CA ARG A 238 -21.46 -34.14 -13.09
C ARG A 238 -21.93 -33.38 -14.33
N LEU A 239 -21.18 -32.40 -14.82
CA LEU A 239 -21.55 -31.62 -15.99
C LEU A 239 -21.26 -32.39 -17.29
N SER A 240 -21.91 -31.97 -18.37
CA SER A 240 -21.60 -32.48 -19.70
C SER A 240 -20.15 -32.15 -20.10
N SER A 241 -19.58 -32.95 -21.01
CA SER A 241 -18.23 -32.76 -21.54
C SER A 241 -18.00 -31.42 -22.24
N GLU A 242 -19.07 -30.66 -22.52
CA GLU A 242 -19.05 -29.29 -23.05
C GLU A 242 -18.56 -28.25 -22.02
N HIS A 243 -18.51 -28.60 -20.74
CA HIS A 243 -18.00 -27.73 -19.67
C HIS A 243 -16.59 -28.19 -19.27
N LYS A 244 -15.66 -27.24 -19.21
CA LYS A 244 -14.27 -27.47 -18.78
C LYS A 244 -13.96 -26.62 -17.56
N LEU A 245 -13.12 -27.15 -16.68
CA LEU A 245 -12.62 -26.46 -15.50
C LEU A 245 -11.09 -26.38 -15.59
N ILE A 246 -10.55 -25.17 -15.48
CA ILE A 246 -9.13 -24.93 -15.20
C ILE A 246 -9.03 -24.54 -13.73
N ILE A 247 -8.20 -25.25 -12.97
CA ILE A 247 -7.92 -24.95 -11.56
C ILE A 247 -6.48 -24.43 -11.48
N ALA A 248 -6.32 -23.25 -10.88
CA ALA A 248 -5.01 -22.70 -10.53
C ALA A 248 -4.97 -22.51 -9.00
N PRO A 249 -4.45 -23.49 -8.24
CA PRO A 249 -4.51 -23.46 -6.79
C PRO A 249 -3.64 -22.36 -6.19
N HIS A 250 -4.00 -21.91 -4.98
CA HIS A 250 -3.25 -20.89 -4.24
C HIS A 250 -1.87 -21.40 -3.80
N GLU A 251 -1.77 -22.71 -3.52
CA GLU A 251 -0.54 -23.41 -3.18
C GLU A 251 -0.24 -24.48 -4.24
N ILE A 252 1.02 -24.57 -4.69
CA ILE A 252 1.45 -25.46 -5.79
C ILE A 252 2.42 -26.54 -5.28
N HIS A 253 2.07 -27.20 -4.18
CA HIS A 253 2.85 -28.32 -3.65
C HIS A 253 2.48 -29.62 -4.39
N GLU A 254 3.45 -30.52 -4.59
CA GLU A 254 3.23 -31.78 -5.33
C GLU A 254 2.07 -32.61 -4.75
N GLU A 255 1.93 -32.62 -3.43
CA GLU A 255 0.85 -33.33 -2.73
C GLU A 255 -0.54 -32.80 -3.11
N HIS A 256 -0.69 -31.50 -3.33
CA HIS A 256 -1.96 -30.87 -3.73
C HIS A 256 -2.26 -31.20 -5.20
N LEU A 257 -1.26 -31.12 -6.09
CA LEU A 257 -1.47 -31.36 -7.52
C LEU A 257 -1.78 -32.84 -7.86
N GLN A 258 -1.46 -33.78 -6.96
CA GLN A 258 -1.70 -35.21 -7.15
C GLN A 258 -2.99 -35.72 -6.49
N ALA A 259 -3.69 -34.89 -5.71
CA ALA A 259 -4.93 -35.24 -5.00
C ALA A 259 -6.16 -35.17 -5.90
#